data_AF-A0A7C7C4P1-F1
#
_entry.id   AF-A0A7C7C4P1-F1
#
_cell.length_a   1.000
_cell.length_b   1.000
_cell.length_c   1.000
_cell.angle_alpha   90.00
_cell.angle_beta   90.00
_cell.angle_gamma   90.00
#
_symmetry.space_group_name_H-M   'P 1'
#
loop_
_entity.id
_entity.type
_entity.pdbx_description
1 polymer ?
#
loop_
_entity_poly.entity_id
_entity_poly.type
_entity_poly.pdbx_seq_one_letter_code
_entity_poly.pdbx_strand_id
1 'polypeptide(L)'
;MAAIELSFINYPKVKIDSKQELLVRIHDESGNLTTEKKLKKGDVELKTPFFREWNVEAHNGDKKVFNYKLKLEKQVVFINFKNIALGDSIMWPAYLEEFRRKHKCKLYVKMRYPELFEKSYPDITFLKKGQHIKNVDVQITPPSIG
;
A
#
# COMPACT_ATOMS: atom_id res chain seq x y z
N MET A 1 -21.44 14.34 10.41
CA MET A 1 -20.14 14.17 9.74
C MET A 1 -19.76 12.70 9.85
N ALA A 2 -19.32 12.08 8.75
CA ALA A 2 -18.79 10.73 8.77
C ALA A 2 -17.29 10.80 9.07
N ALA A 3 -16.80 9.99 10.00
CA ALA A 3 -15.37 9.78 10.16
C ALA A 3 -14.94 8.64 9.22
N ILE A 4 -13.95 8.91 8.38
CA ILE A 4 -13.41 7.98 7.39
C ILE A 4 -11.90 7.91 7.62
N GLU A 5 -11.42 6.75 8.02
CA GLU A 5 -10.00 6.49 8.25
C GLU A 5 -9.49 5.52 7.18
N LEU A 6 -8.40 5.87 6.52
CA LEU A 6 -7.76 5.08 5.48
C LEU A 6 -6.50 4.42 6.01
N SER A 7 -6.27 3.17 5.59
CA SER A 7 -5.02 2.46 5.84
C SER A 7 -4.63 1.68 4.59
N PHE A 8 -3.35 1.77 4.22
CA PHE A 8 -2.77 1.04 3.08
C PHE A 8 -1.62 0.13 3.54
N ILE A 9 -1.78 -0.45 4.73
CA ILE A 9 -0.81 -1.35 5.33
C ILE A 9 -1.15 -2.80 4.92
N ASN A 10 -0.33 -3.37 4.04
CA ASN A 10 -0.49 -4.64 3.33
C ASN A 10 -1.61 -4.69 2.28
N TYR A 11 -2.75 -4.08 2.57
CA TYR A 11 -3.88 -3.97 1.64
C TYR A 11 -4.72 -2.73 1.99
N PRO A 12 -5.52 -2.20 1.05
CA PRO A 12 -6.38 -1.05 1.33
C PRO A 12 -7.51 -1.44 2.29
N LYS A 13 -7.65 -0.65 3.34
CA LYS A 13 -8.67 -0.76 4.37
C LYS A 13 -9.26 0.62 4.66
N VAL A 14 -10.57 0.66 4.78
CA VAL A 14 -11.34 1.86 5.08
C VAL A 14 -12.19 1.57 6.29
N LYS A 15 -12.04 2.38 7.33
CA LYS A 15 -12.89 2.33 8.52
C LYS A 15 -13.85 3.51 8.50
N ILE A 16 -15.12 3.22 8.71
CA ILE A 16 -16.21 4.17 8.65
C ILE A 16 -16.89 4.26 10.02
N ASP A 17 -17.18 5.49 10.44
CA ASP A 17 -18.14 5.79 11.49
C ASP A 17 -19.05 6.94 11.04
N SER A 18 -20.25 6.60 10.59
CA SER A 18 -21.21 7.52 10.02
C SER A 18 -22.59 7.34 10.65
N LYS A 19 -23.33 8.45 10.80
CA LYS A 19 -24.75 8.42 11.21
C LYS A 19 -25.67 7.88 10.12
N GLN A 20 -25.23 7.97 8.86
CA GLN A 20 -25.97 7.55 7.67
C GLN A 20 -25.26 6.37 7.01
N GLU A 21 -26.04 5.57 6.29
CA GLU A 21 -25.51 4.42 5.58
C GLU A 21 -24.81 4.87 4.30
N LEU A 22 -23.57 4.43 4.11
CA LEU A 22 -22.74 4.77 2.96
C LEU A 22 -22.43 3.51 2.16
N LEU A 23 -22.50 3.61 0.84
CA LEU A 23 -21.90 2.63 -0.06
C LEU A 23 -20.44 3.02 -0.25
N VAL A 24 -19.54 2.20 0.30
CA VAL A 24 -18.09 2.41 0.22
C VAL A 24 -17.52 1.46 -0.80
N ARG A 25 -16.70 1.99 -1.72
CA ARG A 25 -16.04 1.22 -2.77
C ARG A 25 -14.54 1.45 -2.72
N ILE A 26 -13.78 0.35 -2.84
CA ILE A 26 -12.33 0.38 -3.06
C ILE A 26 -12.10 -0.26 -4.43
N HIS A 27 -11.29 0.39 -5.28
CA HIS A 27 -10.98 -0.17 -6.60
C HIS A 27 -9.65 0.30 -7.17
N ASP A 28 -9.06 -0.48 -8.07
CA ASP A 28 -7.97 -0.02 -8.93
C ASP A 28 -8.49 0.85 -10.09
N GLU A 29 -7.57 1.43 -10.87
CA GLU A 29 -7.93 2.32 -11.98
C GLU A 29 -8.69 1.61 -13.11
N SER A 30 -8.42 0.33 -13.36
CA SER A 30 -9.16 -0.44 -14.36
C SER A 30 -10.51 -0.96 -13.86
N GLY A 31 -10.74 -0.98 -12.55
CA GLY A 31 -11.93 -1.55 -11.93
C GLY A 31 -11.92 -3.09 -11.85
N ASN A 32 -10.80 -3.73 -12.17
CA ASN A 32 -10.66 -5.19 -12.14
C ASN A 32 -10.58 -5.73 -10.72
N LEU A 33 -9.92 -4.98 -9.83
CA LEU A 33 -9.84 -5.30 -8.42
C LEU A 33 -10.75 -4.34 -7.68
N THR A 34 -11.91 -4.81 -7.23
CA THR A 34 -12.88 -3.98 -6.50
C THR A 34 -13.49 -4.73 -5.32
N THR A 35 -13.85 -3.97 -4.29
CA THR A 35 -14.80 -4.40 -3.27
C THR A 35 -15.73 -3.25 -2.97
N GLU A 36 -16.96 -3.56 -2.60
CA GLU A 36 -17.93 -2.59 -2.16
C GLU A 36 -18.73 -3.13 -0.98
N LYS A 37 -19.12 -2.23 -0.09
CA LYS A 37 -19.93 -2.58 1.06
C LYS A 37 -20.77 -1.38 1.47
N LYS A 38 -22.03 -1.65 1.76
CA LYS A 38 -22.96 -0.67 2.31
C LYS A 38 -22.98 -0.78 3.83
N LEU A 39 -22.64 0.29 4.54
CA LEU A 39 -22.52 0.28 6.01
C LEU A 39 -22.63 1.67 6.63
N LYS A 40 -23.09 1.72 7.89
CA LYS A 40 -23.04 2.93 8.74
C LYS A 40 -21.73 3.00 9.53
N LYS A 41 -21.28 1.85 10.05
CA LYS A 41 -20.09 1.72 10.87
C LYS A 41 -19.41 0.38 10.63
N GLY A 42 -18.07 0.38 10.60
CA GLY A 42 -17.26 -0.81 10.43
C GLY A 42 -16.21 -0.65 9.33
N ASP A 43 -15.66 -1.79 8.92
CA ASP A 43 -14.51 -1.84 8.02
C ASP A 43 -14.89 -2.39 6.63
N VAL A 44 -14.24 -1.84 5.61
CA VAL A 44 -14.21 -2.34 4.23
C VAL A 44 -12.75 -2.57 3.86
N GLU A 45 -12.42 -3.76 3.37
CA GLU A 45 -11.05 -4.14 3.04
C GLU A 45 -11.01 -4.94 1.75
N LEU A 46 -10.00 -4.70 0.91
CA LEU A 46 -9.75 -5.48 -0.30
C LEU A 46 -8.43 -6.24 -0.11
N LYS A 47 -8.51 -7.48 0.36
CA LYS A 47 -7.34 -8.33 0.54
C LYS A 47 -6.82 -8.79 -0.81
N THR A 48 -5.63 -8.31 -1.19
CA THR A 48 -4.96 -8.65 -2.44
C THR A 48 -3.46 -8.69 -2.22
N PRO A 49 -2.72 -9.61 -2.86
CA PRO A 49 -1.26 -9.63 -2.80
C PRO A 49 -0.62 -8.53 -3.67
N PHE A 50 -1.41 -7.88 -4.52
CA PHE A 50 -0.92 -6.89 -5.48
C PHE A 50 -1.06 -5.48 -4.94
N PHE A 51 -0.02 -4.67 -5.15
CA PHE A 51 -0.14 -3.23 -5.02
C PHE A 51 -0.74 -2.61 -6.29
N ARG A 52 -1.67 -1.68 -6.09
CA ARG A 52 -2.21 -0.77 -7.11
C ARG A 52 -2.38 0.61 -6.48
N GLU A 53 -2.44 1.64 -7.30
CA GLU A 53 -2.90 2.96 -6.85
C GLU A 53 -4.41 2.88 -6.63
N TRP A 54 -4.80 2.67 -5.37
CA TRP A 54 -6.19 2.46 -4.98
C TRP A 54 -7.01 3.74 -5.00
N ASN A 55 -8.23 3.64 -5.49
CA ASN A 55 -9.28 4.63 -5.35
C ASN A 55 -10.25 4.17 -4.26
N VAL A 56 -10.67 5.12 -3.42
CA VAL A 56 -11.66 4.92 -2.37
C VAL A 56 -12.76 5.94 -2.53
N GLU A 57 -13.99 5.46 -2.66
CA GLU A 57 -15.17 6.30 -2.77
C GLU A 57 -16.18 5.94 -1.69
N ALA A 58 -16.94 6.93 -1.21
CA ALA A 58 -18.13 6.68 -0.41
C ALA A 58 -19.31 7.49 -0.96
N HIS A 59 -20.47 6.85 -1.05
CA HIS A 59 -21.70 7.40 -1.61
C HIS A 59 -22.84 7.30 -0.60
N ASN A 60 -23.66 8.35 -0.53
CA ASN A 60 -24.92 8.36 0.20
C ASN A 60 -26.07 8.45 -0.81
N GLY A 61 -26.71 7.32 -1.11
CA GLY A 61 -27.54 7.19 -2.30
C GLY A 61 -26.71 7.45 -3.55
N ASP A 62 -27.19 8.35 -4.42
CA ASP A 62 -26.49 8.72 -5.66
C ASP A 62 -25.41 9.81 -5.47
N LYS A 63 -25.29 10.35 -4.26
CA LYS A 63 -24.35 11.44 -3.97
C LYS A 63 -23.01 10.88 -3.50
N LYS A 64 -21.94 11.11 -4.27
CA LYS A 64 -20.56 10.90 -3.83
C LYS A 64 -20.22 11.89 -2.70
N VAL A 65 -19.94 11.37 -1.50
CA VAL A 65 -19.63 12.16 -0.30
C VAL A 65 -18.14 12.10 0.08
N PHE A 66 -17.41 11.12 -0.47
CA PHE A 66 -15.98 10.96 -0.26
C PHE A 66 -15.31 10.42 -1.53
N ASN A 67 -14.12 10.92 -1.84
CA ASN A 67 -13.29 10.44 -2.92
C ASN A 67 -11.81 10.62 -2.55
N TYR A 68 -11.04 9.55 -2.67
CA TYR A 68 -9.61 9.55 -2.41
C TYR A 68 -8.89 8.67 -3.44
N LYS A 69 -7.86 9.21 -4.08
CA LYS A 69 -6.93 8.46 -4.94
C LYS A 69 -5.58 8.39 -4.25
N LEU A 70 -5.10 7.18 -3.97
CA LEU A 70 -3.78 6.96 -3.39
C LEU A 70 -2.71 7.41 -4.38
N LYS A 71 -1.88 8.37 -3.97
CA LYS A 71 -0.66 8.76 -4.66
C LYS A 71 0.53 8.52 -3.76
N LEU A 72 1.56 7.89 -4.29
CA LEU A 72 2.77 7.54 -3.53
C LEU A 72 3.81 8.67 -3.46
N GLU A 73 3.63 9.75 -4.23
CA GLU A 73 4.56 10.86 -4.26
C GLU A 73 4.79 11.42 -2.84
N LYS A 74 6.06 11.50 -2.44
CA LYS A 74 6.54 11.92 -1.11
C LYS A 74 6.09 11.06 0.08
N GLN A 75 5.28 10.02 -0.14
CA GLN A 75 4.86 9.07 0.89
C GLN A 75 6.02 8.20 1.35
N VAL A 76 5.97 7.75 2.60
CA VAL A 76 6.84 6.72 3.17
C VAL A 76 6.28 5.36 2.79
N VAL A 77 6.92 4.73 1.81
CA VAL A 77 6.53 3.41 1.30
C VAL A 77 7.49 2.37 1.86
N PHE A 78 6.94 1.35 2.53
CA PHE A 78 7.71 0.26 3.10
C PHE A 78 7.38 -1.06 2.39
N ILE A 79 8.41 -1.69 1.81
CA ILE A 79 8.29 -3.01 1.17
C ILE A 79 9.01 -4.05 2.03
N ASN A 80 8.27 -5.06 2.48
CA ASN A 80 8.76 -6.08 3.40
C ASN A 80 8.77 -7.46 2.75
N PHE A 81 9.92 -7.90 2.26
CA PHE A 81 10.13 -9.25 1.76
C PHE A 81 10.38 -10.20 2.94
N LYS A 82 9.39 -11.02 3.27
CA LYS A 82 9.47 -11.97 4.41
C LYS A 82 10.30 -13.21 4.08
N ASN A 83 10.06 -13.82 2.92
CA ASN A 83 10.81 -14.99 2.46
C ASN A 83 10.97 -14.91 0.95
N ILE A 84 12.19 -14.64 0.51
CA ILE A 84 12.55 -14.38 -0.87
C ILE A 84 13.76 -15.24 -1.23
N ALA A 85 13.76 -15.84 -2.43
CA ALA A 85 14.88 -16.62 -2.91
C ALA A 85 16.11 -15.72 -3.11
N LEU A 86 17.31 -16.30 -3.12
CA LEU A 86 18.54 -15.53 -3.34
C LEU A 86 18.55 -14.86 -4.72
N GLY A 87 18.16 -15.58 -5.77
CA GLY A 87 18.06 -15.03 -7.12
C GLY A 87 17.13 -13.82 -7.19
N ASP A 88 15.93 -13.94 -6.62
CA ASP A 88 15.00 -12.82 -6.50
C ASP A 88 15.60 -11.66 -5.73
N SER A 89 16.30 -11.93 -4.62
CA SER A 89 16.94 -10.88 -3.80
C SER A 89 17.92 -10.03 -4.63
N ILE A 90 18.56 -10.61 -5.64
CA ILE A 90 19.48 -9.90 -6.54
C ILE A 90 18.72 -9.11 -7.62
N MET A 91 17.57 -9.61 -8.09
CA MET A 91 16.80 -8.99 -9.18
C MET A 91 15.93 -7.82 -8.71
N TRP A 92 15.30 -7.94 -7.53
CA TRP A 92 14.33 -6.95 -7.04
C TRP A 92 14.86 -5.51 -6.90
N PRO A 93 16.09 -5.25 -6.42
CA PRO A 93 16.59 -3.89 -6.24
C PRO A 93 16.47 -2.99 -7.48
N ALA A 94 16.70 -3.53 -8.68
CA ALA A 94 16.52 -2.79 -9.94
C ALA A 94 15.07 -2.35 -10.16
N TYR A 95 14.11 -3.28 -10.01
CA TYR A 95 12.69 -2.98 -10.14
C TYR A 95 12.19 -2.03 -9.04
N LEU A 96 12.73 -2.14 -7.83
CA LEU A 96 12.42 -1.26 -6.71
C LEU A 96 12.89 0.17 -6.97
N GLU A 97 14.04 0.34 -7.61
CA GLU A 97 14.55 1.66 -8.01
C GLU A 97 13.69 2.29 -9.11
N GLU A 98 13.28 1.51 -10.12
CA GLU A 98 12.33 1.99 -11.13
C GLU A 98 10.99 2.40 -10.51
N PHE A 99 10.47 1.58 -9.58
CA PHE A 99 9.25 1.89 -8.82
C PHE A 99 9.40 3.19 -8.03
N ARG A 100 10.49 3.35 -7.27
CA ARG A 100 10.78 4.58 -6.50
C ARG A 100 10.82 5.80 -7.41
N ARG A 101 11.51 5.72 -8.55
CA ARG A 101 11.63 6.82 -9.52
C ARG A 101 10.28 7.17 -10.15
N LYS A 102 9.51 6.17 -10.58
CA LYS A 102 8.17 6.35 -11.15
C LYS A 102 7.23 7.04 -10.18
N HIS A 103 7.24 6.62 -8.92
CA HIS A 103 6.29 7.08 -7.90
C HIS A 103 6.80 8.25 -7.05
N LYS A 104 8.08 8.60 -7.14
CA LYS A 104 8.73 9.68 -6.37
C LYS A 104 8.48 9.54 -4.85
N CYS A 105 8.49 8.32 -4.36
CA CYS A 105 8.25 7.99 -2.96
C CYS A 105 9.56 7.89 -2.17
N LYS A 106 9.45 7.92 -0.83
CA LYS A 106 10.54 7.57 0.08
C LYS A 106 10.48 6.07 0.32
N LEU A 107 11.36 5.32 -0.35
CA LEU A 107 11.29 3.87 -0.36
C LEU A 107 12.18 3.24 0.71
N TYR A 108 11.56 2.44 1.58
CA TYR A 108 12.21 1.61 2.57
C TYR A 108 11.99 0.15 2.24
N VAL A 109 13.04 -0.67 2.32
CA VAL A 109 12.99 -2.08 1.92
C VAL A 109 13.58 -2.95 3.01
N LYS A 110 12.86 -3.99 3.41
CA LYS A 110 13.40 -5.07 4.23
C LYS A 110 13.46 -6.32 3.38
N MET A 111 14.65 -6.88 3.20
CA MET A 111 14.88 -8.09 2.41
C MET A 111 16.12 -8.83 2.90
N ARG A 112 16.46 -9.95 2.24
CA ARG A 112 17.66 -10.73 2.53
C ARG A 112 18.89 -10.05 1.91
N TYR A 113 19.99 -9.99 2.67
CA TYR A 113 21.29 -9.41 2.27
C TYR A 113 21.24 -7.94 1.81
N PRO A 114 20.63 -7.01 2.58
CA PRO A 114 20.55 -5.59 2.22
C PRO A 114 21.93 -4.95 1.95
N GLU A 115 22.97 -5.42 2.65
CA GLU A 115 24.36 -4.94 2.54
C GLU A 115 24.96 -5.07 1.13
N LEU A 116 24.43 -5.98 0.30
CA LEU A 116 24.89 -6.15 -1.08
C LEU A 116 24.44 -5.01 -2.00
N PHE A 117 23.39 -4.28 -1.62
CA PHE A 117 22.67 -3.37 -2.52
C PHE A 117 22.74 -1.90 -2.08
N GLU A 118 22.96 -1.63 -0.78
CA GLU A 118 22.99 -0.28 -0.21
C GLU A 118 23.89 0.71 -0.98
N LYS A 119 25.06 0.26 -1.45
CA LYS A 119 25.99 1.12 -2.20
C LYS A 119 25.53 1.40 -3.62
N SER A 120 24.90 0.43 -4.28
CA SER A 120 24.44 0.54 -5.67
C SER A 120 23.12 1.29 -5.80
N TYR A 121 22.32 1.32 -4.73
CA TYR A 121 21.00 1.95 -4.70
C TYR A 121 20.87 2.90 -3.50
N PRO A 122 21.63 4.03 -3.49
CA PRO A 122 21.71 4.92 -2.33
C PRO A 122 20.40 5.64 -2.00
N ASP A 123 19.49 5.76 -2.96
CA ASP A 123 18.18 6.39 -2.78
C ASP A 123 17.12 5.45 -2.18
N ILE A 124 17.45 4.16 -2.03
CA ILE A 124 16.61 3.17 -1.34
C ILE A 124 17.18 2.95 0.04
N THR A 125 16.34 3.09 1.08
CA THR A 125 16.77 2.79 2.44
C THR A 125 16.50 1.32 2.77
N PHE A 126 17.55 0.50 2.73
CA PHE A 126 17.46 -0.89 3.16
C PHE A 126 17.54 -0.99 4.68
N LEU A 127 16.57 -1.70 5.27
CA LEU A 127 16.51 -1.93 6.71
C LEU A 127 17.33 -3.18 7.08
N LYS A 128 18.31 -2.99 7.96
CA LYS A 128 19.13 -4.06 8.53
C LYS A 128 18.37 -4.86 9.59
N LYS A 129 18.93 -6.00 9.98
CA LYS A 129 18.35 -6.86 11.03
C LYS A 129 18.10 -6.05 12.31
N GLY A 130 16.90 -6.16 12.87
CA GLY A 130 16.48 -5.43 14.07
C GLY A 130 16.06 -3.97 13.84
N GLN A 131 16.22 -3.43 12.64
CA GLN A 131 15.70 -2.10 12.32
C GLN A 131 14.21 -2.16 11.98
N HIS A 132 13.52 -1.10 12.40
CA HIS A 132 12.10 -0.90 12.17
C HIS A 132 11.87 0.54 11.73
N ILE A 133 10.91 0.72 10.84
CA ILE A 133 10.44 2.04 10.43
C ILE A 133 9.17 2.40 11.18
N LYS A 134 9.07 3.67 11.57
CA LYS A 134 7.86 4.30 12.10
C LYS A 134 7.25 5.20 11.03
N ASN A 135 5.96 5.52 11.17
CA ASN A 135 5.24 6.42 10.27
C ASN A 135 5.26 5.95 8.80
N VAL A 136 4.83 4.70 8.59
CA VAL A 136 4.64 4.14 7.25
C VAL A 136 3.27 4.54 6.73
N ASP A 137 3.24 5.16 5.55
CA ASP A 137 1.97 5.53 4.90
C ASP A 137 1.40 4.34 4.11
N VAL A 138 2.29 3.60 3.44
CA VAL A 138 1.93 2.42 2.63
C VAL A 138 2.90 1.29 2.92
N GLN A 139 2.36 0.11 3.25
CA GLN A 139 3.17 -1.10 3.40
C GLN A 139 2.76 -2.12 2.35
N ILE A 140 3.75 -2.71 1.68
CA ILE A 140 3.55 -3.80 0.73
C ILE A 140 4.33 -5.00 1.25
N THR A 141 3.66 -6.14 1.40
CA THR A 141 4.31 -7.42 1.69
C THR A 141 4.06 -8.32 0.49
N PRO A 142 4.99 -8.38 -0.48
CA PRO A 142 4.86 -9.30 -1.60
C PRO A 142 4.67 -10.73 -1.12
N PRO A 143 3.87 -11.55 -1.83
CA PRO A 143 3.69 -12.95 -1.48
C PRO A 143 5.04 -13.66 -1.52
N SER A 144 5.30 -14.52 -0.53
CA SER A 144 6.46 -15.39 -0.53
C SER A 144 6.33 -16.38 -1.68
N ILE A 145 7.33 -16.44 -2.56
CA ILE A 145 7.45 -17.54 -3.52
C ILE A 145 8.13 -18.66 -2.74
N GLY A 146 7.35 -19.65 -2.33
CA GLY A 146 7.80 -20.86 -1.64
C GLY A 146 7.76 -22.04 -2.58
#